data_AF-A0A523PP20-F1
#
_entry.id   AF-A0A523PP20-F1
#
_cell.length_a   1.000
_cell.length_b   1.000
_cell.length_c   1.000
_cell.angle_alpha   90.00
_cell.angle_beta   90.00
_cell.angle_gamma   90.00
#
_symmetry.space_group_name_H-M   'P 1'
#
loop_
_entity.id
_entity.type
_entity.pdbx_description
1 polymer ?
#
loop_
_entity_poly.entity_id
_entity_poly.type
_entity_poly.pdbx_seq_one_letter_code
_entity_poly.pdbx_strand_id
1 'polypeptide(L)'
;MTKHERRVLIVSFDGLRPDMVTPALMPNLTAFAQSGVHCTHSRATFPTETRVNQAALVTGCYPTRHGIVGNKFLEPVASPG
;
A
#
# COMPACT_ATOMS: atom_id res chain seq x y z
N MET A 1 6.60 35.48 7.29
CA MET A 1 6.11 34.39 6.42
C MET A 1 6.23 33.08 7.18
N THR A 2 5.13 32.50 7.64
CA THR A 2 5.12 31.16 8.25
C THR A 2 5.29 30.11 7.16
N LYS A 3 6.39 29.36 7.21
CA LYS A 3 6.64 28.24 6.30
C LYS A 3 5.60 27.16 6.60
N HIS A 4 4.60 27.02 5.74
CA HIS A 4 3.70 25.87 5.81
C HIS A 4 4.51 24.63 5.46
N GLU A 5 4.86 23.84 6.47
CA GLU A 5 5.46 22.53 6.25
C GLU A 5 4.44 21.64 5.54
N ARG A 6 4.85 21.06 4.42
CA ARG A 6 4.03 20.10 3.69
C ARG A 6 3.88 18.84 4.54
N ARG A 7 2.66 18.54 4.97
CA ARG A 7 2.32 17.33 5.71
C ARG A 7 1.69 16.32 4.77
N VAL A 8 2.05 15.05 4.93
CA VAL A 8 1.51 13.94 4.15
C VAL A 8 1.01 12.88 5.13
N LEU A 9 -0.23 12.44 4.95
CA LEU A 9 -0.81 11.30 5.64
C LEU A 9 -1.01 10.18 4.63
N ILE A 10 -0.41 9.02 4.89
CA ILE A 10 -0.62 7.82 4.09
C ILE A 10 -1.53 6.90 4.90
N VAL A 11 -2.67 6.53 4.31
CA VAL A 11 -3.63 5.59 4.91
C VAL A 11 -3.67 4.35 4.02
N SER A 12 -3.41 3.19 4.62
CA SER A 12 -3.46 1.90 3.93
C SER A 12 -4.63 1.09 4.45
N PHE A 13 -5.51 0.65 3.55
CA PHE A 13 -6.58 -0.31 3.84
C PHE A 13 -6.13 -1.69 3.35
N ASP A 14 -5.73 -2.58 4.26
CA ASP A 14 -5.24 -3.91 3.87
C ASP A 14 -6.39 -4.79 3.34
N GLY A 15 -6.12 -5.52 2.26
CA GLY A 15 -7.12 -6.40 1.61
C GLY A 15 -8.34 -5.69 1.01
N LEU A 16 -8.36 -4.35 0.91
CA LEU A 16 -9.48 -3.62 0.34
C LEU A 16 -9.52 -3.77 -1.19
N ARG A 17 -10.46 -4.57 -1.68
CA ARG A 17 -10.73 -4.67 -3.12
C ARG A 17 -11.37 -3.38 -3.65
N PRO A 18 -10.98 -2.89 -4.84
CA PRO A 18 -11.53 -1.66 -5.41
C PRO A 18 -13.06 -1.66 -5.57
N ASP A 19 -13.66 -2.80 -5.89
CA ASP A 19 -15.10 -2.92 -6.13
C ASP A 19 -15.96 -2.91 -4.86
N MET A 20 -15.33 -2.98 -3.68
CA MET A 20 -16.03 -2.77 -2.40
C MET A 20 -16.27 -1.29 -2.09
N VAL A 21 -15.56 -0.37 -2.75
CA VAL A 21 -15.67 1.08 -2.50
C VAL A 21 -16.88 1.63 -3.26
N THR A 22 -18.06 1.44 -2.69
CA THR A 22 -19.34 1.89 -3.26
C THR A 22 -19.99 2.98 -2.40
N PRO A 23 -20.83 3.86 -2.97
CA PRO A 23 -21.54 4.89 -2.20
C PRO A 23 -22.39 4.32 -1.05
N ALA A 24 -22.91 3.10 -1.22
CA ALA A 24 -23.75 2.44 -0.21
C ALA A 24 -22.94 1.85 0.94
N LEU A 25 -21.78 1.23 0.66
CA LEU A 25 -20.97 0.55 1.68
C LEU A 25 -19.94 1.49 2.34
N MET A 26 -19.36 2.40 1.57
CA MET A 26 -18.23 3.24 1.98
C MET A 26 -18.40 4.71 1.53
N PRO A 27 -19.48 5.40 1.95
CA PRO A 27 -19.82 6.73 1.45
C PRO A 27 -18.69 7.75 1.59
N ASN A 28 -17.95 7.73 2.71
CA ASN A 28 -16.83 8.64 2.94
C ASN A 28 -15.64 8.38 2.01
N LEU A 29 -15.30 7.11 1.76
CA LEU A 29 -14.17 6.75 0.89
C LEU A 29 -14.52 6.98 -0.58
N THR A 30 -15.77 6.73 -0.97
CA THR A 30 -16.28 7.08 -2.30
C THR A 30 -16.22 8.60 -2.52
N ALA A 31 -16.71 9.41 -1.58
CA ALA A 31 -16.64 10.87 -1.67
C ALA A 31 -15.18 11.38 -1.72
N PHE A 32 -14.29 10.78 -0.93
CA PHE A 32 -12.86 11.08 -0.97
C PHE A 32 -12.25 10.78 -2.35
N ALA A 33 -12.52 9.61 -2.93
CA ALA A 33 -12.03 9.24 -4.26
C ALA A 33 -12.57 10.17 -5.36
N GLN A 34 -13.83 10.63 -5.24
CA GLN A 34 -14.47 11.55 -6.19
C GLN A 34 -13.94 13.00 -6.10
N SER A 35 -13.48 13.42 -4.92
CA SER A 35 -12.94 14.77 -4.69
C SER A 35 -11.44 14.89 -4.99
N GLY A 36 -10.76 13.77 -5.26
CA GLY A 36 -9.33 13.71 -5.49
C GLY A 36 -8.96 13.03 -6.81
N VAL A 37 -7.74 12.48 -6.85
CA VAL A 37 -7.25 11.70 -7.99
C VAL A 37 -7.38 10.22 -7.67
N HIS A 38 -8.03 9.48 -8.57
CA HIS A 38 -8.19 8.03 -8.45
C HIS A 38 -7.40 7.28 -9.53
N CYS A 39 -6.44 6.48 -9.10
CA CYS A 39 -5.58 5.67 -9.98
C CYS A 39 -6.21 4.30 -10.26
N THR A 40 -7.08 4.21 -11.27
CA THR A 40 -7.85 2.99 -11.60
C THR A 40 -7.02 1.77 -12.06
N HIS A 41 -5.77 2.00 -12.48
CA HIS A 41 -4.86 0.96 -12.93
C HIS A 41 -3.72 0.68 -11.94
N SER A 42 -3.88 1.06 -10.67
CA SER A 42 -2.93 0.69 -9.61
C SER A 42 -2.90 -0.83 -9.44
N ARG A 43 -1.70 -1.41 -9.34
CA ARG A 43 -1.49 -2.85 -9.20
C ARG A 43 -0.56 -3.14 -8.03
N ALA A 44 -0.87 -4.19 -7.29
CA ALA A 44 0.03 -4.77 -6.31
C ALA A 44 1.28 -5.33 -7.00
N THR A 45 2.39 -5.37 -6.27
CA THR A 45 3.57 -6.16 -6.62
C THR A 45 3.30 -7.65 -6.40
N PHE A 46 4.11 -8.50 -7.01
CA PHE A 46 4.09 -9.94 -6.77
C PHE A 46 5.16 -10.33 -5.72
N PRO A 47 4.84 -11.19 -4.74
CA PRO A 47 3.51 -11.76 -4.46
C PRO A 47 2.56 -10.73 -3.83
N THR A 48 1.25 -10.92 -4.02
CA THR A 48 0.20 -10.01 -3.53
C THR A 48 -0.07 -10.22 -2.03
N GLU A 49 0.97 -10.03 -1.21
CA GLU A 49 0.93 -10.20 0.24
C GLU A 49 1.14 -8.87 0.97
N THR A 50 0.61 -8.77 2.18
CA THR A 50 0.61 -7.55 3.01
C THR A 50 2.01 -6.97 3.19
N ARG A 51 2.95 -7.72 3.79
CA ARG A 51 4.29 -7.20 4.11
C ARG A 51 5.06 -6.81 2.85
N VAL A 52 4.84 -7.53 1.75
CA VAL A 52 5.46 -7.29 0.45
C VAL A 52 4.98 -5.95 -0.12
N ASN A 53 3.67 -5.74 -0.20
CA ASN A 53 3.09 -4.54 -0.80
C ASN A 53 3.25 -3.29 0.07
N GLN A 54 3.23 -3.43 1.40
CA GLN A 54 3.53 -2.31 2.31
C GLN A 54 4.98 -1.84 2.14
N ALA A 55 5.94 -2.77 2.02
CA ALA A 55 7.33 -2.43 1.75
C ALA A 55 7.49 -1.75 0.39
N ALA A 56 6.81 -2.23 -0.65
CA ALA A 56 6.81 -1.60 -1.96
C ALA A 56 6.23 -0.17 -1.94
N LEU A 57 5.12 0.07 -1.22
CA LEU A 57 4.50 1.37 -1.08
C LEU A 57 5.43 2.41 -0.43
N VAL A 58 6.13 2.01 0.63
CA VAL A 58 7.02 2.91 1.39
C VAL A 58 8.36 3.15 0.69
N THR A 59 8.90 2.13 0.02
CA THR A 59 10.24 2.19 -0.59
C THR A 59 10.24 2.56 -2.07
N GLY A 60 9.09 2.44 -2.76
CA GLY A 60 8.99 2.60 -4.20
C GLY A 60 9.74 1.53 -5.02
N CYS A 61 10.11 0.41 -4.39
CA CYS A 61 10.92 -0.65 -5.00
C CYS A 61 10.15 -1.97 -5.09
N TYR A 62 10.62 -2.89 -5.94
CA TYR A 62 10.12 -4.26 -6.01
C TYR A 62 10.72 -5.15 -4.90
N PRO A 63 10.09 -6.32 -4.60
CA PRO A 63 10.57 -7.26 -3.58
C PRO A 63 12.00 -7.73 -3.76
N THR A 64 12.45 -7.85 -5.01
CA THR A 64 13.83 -8.17 -5.36
C THR A 64 14.85 -7.15 -4.85
N ARG A 65 14.42 -5.91 -4.59
CA ARG A 65 15.29 -4.83 -4.11
C ARG A 65 15.08 -4.50 -2.63
N HIS A 66 13.84 -4.53 -2.12
CA HIS A 66 13.59 -4.26 -0.71
C HIS A 66 13.67 -5.50 0.19
N GLY A 67 13.84 -6.71 -0.36
CA GLY A 67 14.14 -7.94 0.37
C GLY A 67 12.96 -8.58 1.12
N ILE A 68 11.80 -7.94 1.17
CA ILE A 68 10.58 -8.50 1.78
C ILE A 68 9.83 -9.28 0.70
N VAL A 69 10.13 -10.57 0.59
CA VAL A 69 9.64 -11.43 -0.50
C VAL A 69 8.36 -12.21 -0.17
N GLY A 70 7.89 -12.15 1.08
CA GLY A 70 6.65 -12.74 1.53
C GLY A 70 6.28 -12.29 2.94
N ASN A 71 5.09 -12.65 3.41
CA ASN A 71 4.68 -12.50 4.79
C ASN A 71 5.50 -13.43 5.69
N LYS A 72 5.79 -14.63 5.18
CA LYS A 72 6.67 -15.62 5.81
C LYS A 72 7.66 -16.12 4.76
N PHE A 73 8.95 -15.99 5.05
CA PHE A 73 10.02 -16.50 4.20
C PHE A 73 11.22 -16.85 5.07
N LEU A 74 12.03 -17.79 4.61
CA LEU A 74 13.28 -18.16 5.25
C LEU A 74 14.37 -17.18 4.81
N GLU A 75 15.10 -16.62 5.76
CA GLU A 75 16.33 -15.87 5.51
C GLU A 75 17.50 -16.67 6.09
N PRO A 76 18.25 -17.43 5.27
CA PRO A 76 19.28 -18.35 5.77
C PRO A 76 20.37 -17.69 6.61
N VAL A 77 20.71 -16.43 6.34
CA VAL A 77 21.72 -15.69 7.11
C VAL A 77 21.18 -15.28 8.48
N ALA A 78 19.91 -14.89 8.56
CA ALA A 78 19.28 -14.44 9.80
C ALA A 78 18.77 -15.60 10.68
N SER A 79 18.47 -16.75 10.07
CA SER A 79 17.96 -17.96 10.73
C SER A 79 18.75 -19.20 10.28
N PRO A 80 19.98 -19.40 10.78
CA PRO A 80 20.85 -20.51 10.36
C PRO A 80 20.42 -21.92 10.80
N GLY A 81 19.31 -22.05 11.55
CA GLY A 81 18.83 -23.32 12.12
C GLY A 81 19.16 -23.48 13.59
#